data_AF-A0A183HV95-F1
#
_entry.id   AF-A0A183HV95-F1
#
_cell.length_a   1.000
_cell.length_b   1.000
_cell.length_c   1.000
_cell.angle_alpha   90.00
_cell.angle_beta   90.00
_cell.angle_gamma   90.00
#
_symmetry.space_group_name_H-M   'P 1'
#
loop_
_entity.id
_entity.type
_entity.pdbx_description
1 polymer ?
#
loop_
_entity_poly.entity_id
_entity_poly.type
_entity_poly.pdbx_seq_one_letter_code
_entity_poly.pdbx_strand_id
1 'polypeptide(L)'
;MKIRIRIRIFQAGEPEIELCKRIPNILAALLQFLAAVVDTQYPVLMKEKDGVKSLIITPELRRLSSTPAALASQALRSLFLRTLDDAIVEKMNSERAWSDCVDTLHFTNGIAVLTRSLSEHRPEWIRPLVTLLIPRMQSPSDAYRIAATAVLSALTKRYEYQYYVIFVLKYI
;
A
#
# COMPACT_ATOMS: atom_id res chain seq x y z
N MET A 1 11.44 -13.13 28.48
CA MET A 1 12.36 -12.03 28.07
C MET A 1 13.14 -12.49 26.85
N LYS A 2 12.63 -12.27 25.62
CA LYS A 2 13.29 -12.68 24.37
C LYS A 2 13.82 -11.43 23.66
N ILE A 3 15.07 -11.08 23.97
CA ILE A 3 15.86 -10.11 23.23
C ILE A 3 16.31 -10.80 21.94
N ARG A 4 15.49 -10.76 20.90
CA ARG A 4 15.87 -11.21 19.56
C ARG A 4 16.40 -10.01 18.78
N ILE A 5 17.71 -9.82 18.92
CA ILE A 5 18.65 -9.42 17.87
C ILE A 5 18.12 -8.30 16.95
N ARG A 6 18.39 -7.07 17.38
CA ARG A 6 18.37 -5.85 16.55
C ARG A 6 19.12 -6.13 15.25
N ILE A 7 18.42 -6.07 14.13
CA ILE A 7 18.94 -6.46 12.82
C ILE A 7 19.90 -5.40 12.31
N ARG A 8 21.09 -5.88 11.92
CA ARG A 8 22.14 -5.17 11.22
C ARG A 8 21.66 -4.72 9.83
N ILE A 9 21.02 -3.56 9.73
CA ILE A 9 20.93 -2.76 8.50
C ILE A 9 21.14 -1.29 8.89
N PHE A 10 22.34 -0.96 9.36
CA PHE A 10 22.76 0.42 9.61
C PHE A 10 23.96 0.74 8.70
N GLN A 11 23.69 0.92 7.42
CA GLN A 11 24.61 1.58 6.47
C GLN A 11 24.05 2.91 5.98
N ALA A 12 23.36 3.64 6.85
CA ALA A 12 23.10 5.08 6.78
C ALA A 12 22.53 5.47 8.15
N GLY A 13 23.13 6.42 8.85
CA GLY A 13 22.90 6.73 10.27
C GLY A 13 21.52 7.30 10.67
N GLU A 14 20.43 6.92 10.00
CA GLU A 14 19.09 7.25 10.51
C GLU A 14 18.67 6.24 11.61
N PRO A 15 18.27 6.70 12.81
CA PRO A 15 17.75 5.82 13.84
C PRO A 15 16.42 5.20 13.39
N GLU A 16 16.22 3.92 13.68
CA GLU A 16 15.02 3.11 13.36
C GLU A 16 13.69 3.82 13.65
N ILE A 17 13.66 4.63 14.71
CA ILE A 17 12.53 5.45 15.14
C ILE A 17 12.09 6.45 14.05
N GLU A 18 13.04 7.03 13.30
CA GLU A 18 12.76 8.02 12.27
C GLU A 18 12.17 7.38 11.01
N LEU A 19 12.58 6.15 10.69
CA LEU A 19 11.97 5.35 9.63
C LEU A 19 10.52 5.00 9.99
N CYS A 20 10.28 4.55 11.22
CA CYS A 20 8.94 4.21 11.72
C CYS A 20 7.95 5.40 11.60
N LYS A 21 8.41 6.64 11.80
CA LYS A 21 7.58 7.85 11.59
C LYS A 21 7.19 8.07 10.13
N ARG A 22 8.00 7.61 9.18
CA ARG A 22 7.76 7.74 7.74
C ARG A 22 6.87 6.63 7.18
N ILE A 23 6.74 5.49 7.88
CA ILE A 23 5.94 4.34 7.41
C ILE A 23 4.51 4.72 7.00
N PRO A 24 3.73 5.50 7.77
CA PRO A 24 2.38 5.87 7.33
C PRO A 24 2.36 6.67 6.02
N ASN A 25 3.35 7.52 5.79
CA ASN A 25 3.49 8.27 4.53
C ASN A 25 3.83 7.34 3.36
N ILE A 26 4.75 6.40 3.57
CA ILE A 26 5.15 5.40 2.58
C ILE A 26 3.95 4.50 2.24
N LEU A 27 3.20 4.04 3.25
CA LEU A 27 1.99 3.25 3.07
C LEU A 27 0.95 4.03 2.28
N ALA A 28 0.67 5.28 2.64
CA ALA A 28 -0.29 6.11 1.91
C ALA A 28 0.10 6.26 0.42
N ALA A 29 1.37 6.55 0.15
CA ALA A 29 1.88 6.68 -1.21
C ALA A 29 1.78 5.36 -2.00
N LEU A 30 2.15 4.23 -1.39
CA LEU A 30 2.06 2.92 -2.04
C LEU A 30 0.62 2.49 -2.29
N LEU A 31 -0.32 2.77 -1.37
CA LEU A 31 -1.74 2.49 -1.54
C LEU A 31 -2.35 3.32 -2.67
N GLN A 32 -1.99 4.60 -2.76
CA GLN A 32 -2.43 5.49 -3.84
C GLN A 32 -1.84 5.06 -5.17
N PHE A 33 -0.56 4.71 -5.20
CA PHE A 33 0.10 4.22 -6.40
C PHE A 33 -0.55 2.92 -6.88
N LEU A 34 -0.80 1.97 -5.96
CA LEU A 34 -1.47 0.71 -6.28
C LEU A 34 -2.86 0.95 -6.87
N ALA A 35 -3.66 1.85 -6.28
CA ALA A 35 -4.97 2.22 -6.82
C ALA A 35 -4.88 2.91 -8.20
N ALA A 36 -3.82 3.66 -8.47
CA ALA A 36 -3.60 4.33 -9.75
C ALA A 36 -3.19 3.37 -10.88
N VAL A 37 -2.70 2.18 -10.54
CA VAL A 37 -2.09 1.28 -11.52
C VAL A 37 -2.70 -0.13 -11.55
N VAL A 38 -3.74 -0.39 -10.75
CA VAL A 38 -4.37 -1.72 -10.61
C VAL A 38 -4.97 -2.24 -11.93
N ASP A 39 -5.43 -1.36 -12.80
CA ASP A 39 -6.00 -1.66 -14.11
C ASP A 39 -5.01 -1.44 -15.27
N THR A 40 -3.75 -1.11 -14.95
CA THR A 40 -2.74 -0.75 -15.95
C THR A 40 -1.81 -1.91 -16.29
N GLN A 41 -1.34 -1.90 -17.54
CA GLN A 41 -0.31 -2.81 -18.04
C GLN A 41 0.94 -2.00 -18.42
N TYR A 42 2.10 -2.66 -18.40
CA TYR A 42 3.30 -2.05 -18.95
C TYR A 42 3.13 -1.77 -20.45
N PRO A 43 3.50 -0.59 -20.97
CA PRO A 43 3.46 -0.30 -22.40
C PRO A 43 4.22 -1.36 -23.20
N VAL A 44 3.60 -1.84 -24.27
CA VAL A 44 4.20 -2.81 -25.19
C VAL A 44 5.30 -2.08 -25.99
N LEU A 45 6.51 -2.65 -26.01
CA LEU A 45 7.61 -2.12 -26.80
C LEU A 45 7.28 -2.34 -28.29
N MET A 46 6.77 -1.32 -28.96
CA MET A 46 6.72 -1.30 -30.41
C MET A 46 8.07 -0.78 -30.92
N LYS A 47 8.75 -1.59 -31.75
CA LYS A 47 9.89 -1.11 -32.54
C LYS A 47 9.33 -0.22 -33.64
N GLU A 48 9.28 1.09 -33.43
CA GLU A 48 9.06 2.04 -34.51
C GLU A 48 10.31 2.11 -35.41
N LYS A 49 10.07 2.19 -36.72
CA LYS A 49 11.11 2.19 -37.77
C LYS A 49 11.87 3.51 -37.88
N ASP A 50 11.38 4.60 -37.28
CA ASP A 50 12.00 5.91 -37.35
C ASP A 50 12.24 6.43 -35.92
N GLY A 51 13.49 6.84 -35.65
CA GLY A 51 14.02 7.00 -34.31
C GLY A 51 13.27 7.98 -33.40
N VAL A 52 13.31 7.64 -32.09
CA VAL A 52 12.85 8.39 -30.88
C VAL A 52 11.36 8.13 -30.55
N LYS A 53 10.94 7.49 -29.44
CA LYS A 53 11.49 7.20 -28.09
C LYS A 53 10.83 5.91 -27.58
N SER A 54 11.59 4.83 -27.34
CA SER A 54 11.06 3.68 -26.59
C SER A 54 10.77 4.11 -25.15
N LEU A 55 9.50 3.98 -24.72
CA LEU A 55 9.13 4.12 -23.31
C LEU A 55 9.97 3.16 -22.47
N ILE A 56 10.65 3.73 -21.49
CA ILE A 56 11.72 3.18 -20.66
C ILE A 56 11.15 2.11 -19.73
N ILE A 57 10.93 0.90 -20.24
CA ILE A 57 10.82 -0.28 -19.41
C ILE A 57 11.98 -1.17 -19.77
N THR A 58 12.96 -1.21 -18.87
CA THR A 58 14.09 -2.12 -19.00
C THR A 58 13.57 -3.56 -18.99
N PRO A 59 14.09 -4.46 -19.85
CA PRO A 59 13.75 -5.88 -19.83
C PRO A 59 13.85 -6.50 -18.43
N GLU A 60 14.75 -5.98 -17.60
CA GLU A 60 14.97 -6.33 -16.20
C GLU A 60 13.72 -6.07 -15.34
N LEU A 61 13.03 -4.94 -15.53
CA LEU A 61 11.82 -4.63 -14.77
C LEU A 61 10.69 -5.61 -15.08
N ARG A 62 10.53 -6.02 -16.34
CA ARG A 62 9.55 -7.04 -16.75
C ARG A 62 9.86 -8.43 -16.20
N ARG A 63 11.13 -8.73 -15.90
CA ARG A 63 11.52 -9.98 -15.22
C ARG A 63 11.14 -9.96 -13.74
N LEU A 64 11.13 -8.78 -13.11
CA LEU A 64 10.81 -8.63 -11.68
C LEU A 64 9.30 -8.63 -11.42
N SER A 65 8.53 -7.98 -12.30
CA SER A 65 7.07 -7.89 -12.19
C SER A 65 6.42 -7.87 -13.56
N SER A 66 5.26 -8.51 -13.68
CA SER A 66 4.46 -8.53 -14.91
C SER A 66 3.61 -7.28 -15.11
N THR A 67 3.24 -6.59 -14.02
CA THR A 67 2.43 -5.36 -14.04
C THR A 67 2.95 -4.33 -13.04
N PRO A 68 2.67 -3.03 -13.24
CA PRO A 68 2.99 -2.00 -12.24
C PRO A 68 2.33 -2.27 -10.87
N ALA A 69 1.12 -2.83 -10.85
CA ALA A 69 0.44 -3.20 -9.61
C ALA A 69 1.18 -4.32 -8.86
N ALA A 70 1.71 -5.32 -9.58
CA ALA A 70 2.54 -6.36 -8.99
C ALA A 70 3.81 -5.79 -8.35
N LEU A 71 4.45 -4.81 -9.00
CA LEU A 71 5.60 -4.10 -8.43
C LEU A 71 5.24 -3.36 -7.13
N ALA A 72 4.14 -2.61 -7.14
CA ALA A 72 3.66 -1.87 -5.96
C ALA A 72 3.29 -2.81 -4.80
N SER A 73 2.62 -3.93 -5.09
CA SER A 73 2.28 -4.99 -4.14
C SER A 73 3.53 -5.64 -3.53
N GLN A 74 4.54 -5.93 -4.36
CA GLN A 74 5.85 -6.42 -3.89
C GLN A 74 6.59 -5.38 -3.04
N ALA A 75 6.51 -4.09 -3.37
CA ALA A 75 7.10 -3.03 -2.58
C ALA A 75 6.45 -2.92 -1.19
N LEU A 76 5.11 -3.02 -1.11
CA LEU A 76 4.36 -3.10 0.16
C LEU A 76 4.81 -4.31 0.98
N ARG A 77 4.88 -5.49 0.36
CA ARG A 77 5.35 -6.71 1.04
C ARG A 77 6.78 -6.55 1.56
N SER A 78 7.66 -5.98 0.75
CA SER A 78 9.05 -5.73 1.12
C SER A 78 9.18 -4.73 2.28
N LEU A 79 8.29 -3.74 2.35
CA LEU A 79 8.23 -2.82 3.48
C LEU A 79 7.98 -3.58 4.78
N PHE A 80 6.97 -4.45 4.82
CA PHE A 80 6.63 -5.23 6.02
C PHE A 80 7.71 -6.21 6.43
N LEU A 81 8.36 -6.88 5.46
CA LEU A 81 9.51 -7.75 5.77
C LEU A 81 10.67 -6.95 6.36
N ARG A 82 10.90 -5.72 5.92
CA ARG A 82 11.95 -4.84 6.44
C ARG A 82 11.63 -4.28 7.83
N THR A 83 10.36 -4.08 8.14
CA THR A 83 9.89 -3.61 9.46
C THR A 83 9.56 -4.73 10.44
N LEU A 84 9.85 -5.99 10.07
CA LEU A 84 9.63 -7.20 10.86
C LEU A 84 8.15 -7.44 11.21
N ASP A 85 7.30 -7.19 10.24
CA ASP A 85 5.85 -7.36 10.31
C ASP A 85 5.41 -8.63 9.59
N ASP A 86 6.07 -9.74 9.88
CA ASP A 86 5.79 -11.05 9.28
C ASP A 86 4.32 -11.46 9.48
N ALA A 87 3.73 -11.12 10.63
CA ALA A 87 2.32 -11.40 10.91
C ALA A 87 1.36 -10.75 9.88
N ILE A 88 1.67 -9.53 9.41
CA ILE A 88 0.90 -8.87 8.36
C ILE A 88 1.06 -9.62 7.03
N VAL A 89 2.28 -10.04 6.71
CA VAL A 89 2.57 -10.81 5.49
C VAL A 89 1.89 -12.18 5.50
N GLU A 90 1.90 -12.88 6.63
CA GLU A 90 1.23 -14.17 6.84
C GLU A 90 -0.29 -14.04 6.71
N LYS A 91 -0.89 -13.02 7.34
CA LYS A 91 -2.32 -12.75 7.22
C LYS A 91 -2.73 -12.51 5.76
N MET A 92 -1.99 -11.65 5.07
CA MET A 92 -2.20 -11.37 3.65
C MET A 92 -2.04 -12.61 2.76
N ASN A 93 -1.08 -13.50 3.06
CA ASN A 93 -0.91 -14.77 2.34
C ASN A 93 -2.10 -15.71 2.57
N SER A 94 -2.55 -15.86 3.82
CA SER A 94 -3.63 -16.77 4.20
C SER A 94 -4.97 -16.43 3.56
N GLU A 95 -5.23 -15.15 3.32
CA GLU A 95 -6.45 -14.65 2.69
C GLU A 95 -6.28 -14.38 1.19
N ARG A 96 -5.15 -14.79 0.59
CA ARG A 96 -4.82 -14.54 -0.83
C ARG A 96 -4.83 -13.05 -1.22
N ALA A 97 -4.73 -12.15 -0.25
CA ALA A 97 -4.94 -10.72 -0.42
C ALA A 97 -3.89 -10.04 -1.31
N TRP A 98 -2.68 -10.61 -1.44
CA TRP A 98 -1.67 -10.09 -2.38
C TRP A 98 -2.10 -10.19 -3.84
N SER A 99 -2.81 -11.26 -4.20
CA SER A 99 -3.39 -11.41 -5.54
C SER A 99 -4.56 -10.47 -5.73
N ASP A 100 -5.40 -10.31 -4.71
CA ASP A 100 -6.53 -9.40 -4.75
C ASP A 100 -6.08 -7.94 -4.91
N CYS A 101 -4.97 -7.54 -4.28
CA CYS A 101 -4.37 -6.20 -4.41
C CYS A 101 -3.96 -5.82 -5.85
N VAL A 102 -3.82 -6.79 -6.75
CA VAL A 102 -3.42 -6.56 -8.15
C VAL A 102 -4.52 -6.95 -9.14
N ASP A 103 -5.69 -7.36 -8.64
CA ASP A 103 -6.85 -7.72 -9.42
C ASP A 103 -7.90 -6.62 -9.30
N THR A 104 -8.32 -6.05 -10.43
CA THR A 104 -9.23 -4.90 -10.43
C THR A 104 -10.58 -5.19 -9.77
N LEU A 105 -11.08 -6.44 -9.87
CA LEU A 105 -12.38 -6.83 -9.29
C LEU A 105 -12.29 -7.05 -7.78
N HIS A 106 -11.16 -7.58 -7.31
CA HIS A 106 -10.95 -7.94 -5.90
C HIS A 106 -10.11 -6.91 -5.13
N PHE A 107 -9.66 -5.84 -5.78
CA PHE A 107 -8.79 -4.81 -5.21
C PHE A 107 -9.21 -4.35 -3.82
N THR A 108 -10.49 -3.96 -3.67
CA THR A 108 -11.01 -3.47 -2.39
C THR A 108 -10.99 -4.54 -1.29
N ASN A 109 -11.10 -5.83 -1.66
CA ASN A 109 -10.95 -6.93 -0.70
C ASN A 109 -9.50 -7.03 -0.20
N GLY A 110 -8.53 -7.00 -1.11
CA GLY A 110 -7.11 -7.00 -0.76
C GLY A 110 -6.73 -5.84 0.18
N ILE A 111 -7.21 -4.62 -0.14
CA ILE A 111 -7.00 -3.45 0.74
C ILE A 111 -7.70 -3.61 2.09
N ALA A 112 -8.89 -4.23 2.13
CA ALA A 112 -9.60 -4.45 3.38
C ALA A 112 -8.86 -5.43 4.31
N VAL A 113 -8.34 -6.54 3.77
CA VAL A 113 -7.51 -7.49 4.55
C VAL A 113 -6.25 -6.80 5.07
N LEU A 114 -5.55 -6.05 4.21
CA LEU A 114 -4.36 -5.30 4.59
C LEU A 114 -4.65 -4.32 5.73
N THR A 115 -5.72 -3.54 5.59
CA THR A 115 -6.11 -2.52 6.56
C THR A 115 -6.48 -3.13 7.91
N ARG A 116 -7.20 -4.26 7.91
CA ARG A 116 -7.51 -5.00 9.14
C ARG A 116 -6.24 -5.52 9.80
N SER A 117 -5.35 -6.13 9.02
CA SER A 117 -4.09 -6.65 9.54
C SER A 117 -3.19 -5.55 10.12
N LEU A 118 -3.11 -4.39 9.46
CA LEU A 118 -2.46 -3.19 10.00
C LEU A 118 -3.07 -2.76 11.32
N SER A 119 -4.40 -2.77 11.43
CA SER A 119 -5.09 -2.37 12.67
C SER A 119 -4.94 -3.39 13.80
N GLU A 120 -4.59 -4.63 13.49
CA GLU A 120 -4.33 -5.71 14.47
C GLU A 120 -2.90 -5.69 14.98
N HIS A 121 -1.93 -5.58 14.06
CA HIS A 121 -0.51 -5.73 14.39
C HIS A 121 0.24 -4.41 14.56
N ARG A 122 -0.26 -3.33 13.95
CA ARG A 122 0.35 -1.98 13.98
C ARG A 122 -0.70 -0.87 14.16
N PRO A 123 -1.52 -0.91 15.23
CA PRO A 123 -2.55 0.09 15.48
C PRO A 123 -2.00 1.52 15.54
N GLU A 124 -0.74 1.71 15.94
CA GLU A 124 -0.06 3.00 15.98
C GLU A 124 0.09 3.67 14.60
N TRP A 125 0.04 2.91 13.51
CA TRP A 125 0.13 3.44 12.14
C TRP A 125 -1.23 3.89 11.59
N ILE A 126 -2.34 3.40 12.16
CA ILE A 126 -3.69 3.65 11.64
C ILE A 126 -4.05 5.13 11.73
N ARG A 127 -3.87 5.76 12.91
CA ARG A 127 -4.25 7.17 13.08
C ARG A 127 -3.47 8.10 12.14
N PRO A 128 -2.14 8.04 12.05
CA PRO A 128 -1.39 8.83 11.08
C PRO A 128 -1.81 8.56 9.62
N LEU A 129 -2.05 7.29 9.27
CA LEU A 129 -2.48 6.91 7.91
C LEU A 129 -3.84 7.51 7.57
N VAL A 130 -4.82 7.44 8.49
CA VAL A 130 -6.15 8.04 8.32
C VAL A 130 -6.06 9.56 8.14
N THR A 131 -5.24 10.25 8.93
CA THR A 131 -5.01 11.69 8.79
C THR A 131 -4.49 12.05 7.40
N LEU A 132 -3.64 11.21 6.80
CA LEU A 132 -3.12 11.43 5.45
C LEU A 132 -4.17 11.14 4.35
N LEU A 133 -5.11 10.24 4.60
CA LEU A 133 -6.08 9.77 3.60
C LEU A 133 -7.40 10.58 3.59
N ILE A 134 -7.85 11.13 4.73
CA ILE A 134 -9.10 11.91 4.79
C ILE A 134 -9.13 13.04 3.75
N PRO A 135 -8.09 13.90 3.62
CA PRO A 135 -8.08 14.97 2.61
C PRO A 135 -8.10 14.45 1.17
N ARG A 136 -7.71 13.18 0.96
CA ARG A 136 -7.64 12.57 -0.37
C ARG A 136 -9.00 12.15 -0.91
N MET A 137 -10.01 12.04 -0.05
CA MET A 137 -11.40 11.77 -0.49
C MET A 137 -11.96 12.90 -1.37
N GLN A 138 -11.48 14.13 -1.19
CA GLN A 138 -11.87 15.30 -1.99
C GLN A 138 -10.88 15.58 -3.13
N SER A 139 -9.95 14.65 -3.41
CA SER A 139 -8.98 14.83 -4.48
C SER A 139 -9.65 14.76 -5.87
N PRO A 140 -9.20 15.56 -6.85
CA PRO A 140 -9.64 15.41 -8.23
C PRO A 140 -9.19 14.07 -8.85
N SER A 141 -8.20 13.39 -8.28
CA SER A 141 -7.70 12.12 -8.79
C SER A 141 -8.44 10.93 -8.18
N ASP A 142 -9.00 10.10 -9.05
CA ASP A 142 -9.77 8.91 -8.69
C ASP A 142 -8.95 7.91 -7.88
N ALA A 143 -7.68 7.71 -8.23
CA ALA A 143 -6.77 6.82 -7.49
C ALA A 143 -6.64 7.22 -6.01
N TYR A 144 -6.52 8.52 -5.75
CA TYR A 144 -6.46 9.06 -4.39
C TYR A 144 -7.78 8.82 -3.64
N ARG A 145 -8.93 9.03 -4.29
CA ARG A 145 -10.24 8.78 -3.70
C ARG A 145 -10.45 7.30 -3.42
N ILE A 146 -10.19 6.43 -4.40
CA ILE A 146 -10.35 4.97 -4.31
C ILE A 146 -9.50 4.39 -3.17
N ALA A 147 -8.21 4.74 -3.10
CA ALA A 147 -7.33 4.27 -2.04
C ALA A 147 -7.82 4.72 -0.66
N ALA A 148 -8.19 6.00 -0.52
CA ALA A 148 -8.70 6.54 0.74
C ALA A 148 -10.02 5.86 1.15
N THR A 149 -10.98 5.76 0.24
CA THR A 149 -12.28 5.13 0.49
C THR A 149 -12.14 3.66 0.85
N ALA A 150 -11.29 2.90 0.16
CA ALA A 150 -11.08 1.47 0.45
C ALA A 150 -10.53 1.25 1.87
N VAL A 151 -9.52 2.01 2.27
CA VAL A 151 -8.94 1.93 3.62
C VAL A 151 -9.93 2.39 4.68
N LEU A 152 -10.57 3.56 4.51
CA LEU A 152 -11.51 4.11 5.48
C LEU A 152 -12.74 3.19 5.65
N SER A 153 -13.25 2.62 4.57
CA SER A 153 -14.37 1.67 4.61
C SER A 153 -14.00 0.35 5.29
N ALA A 154 -12.75 -0.09 5.21
CA ALA A 154 -12.28 -1.27 5.92
C ALA A 154 -12.19 -1.03 7.43
N LEU A 155 -11.86 0.20 7.85
CA LEU A 155 -11.79 0.59 9.26
C LEU A 155 -13.19 0.76 9.88
N THR A 156 -14.16 1.32 9.16
CA THR A 156 -15.53 1.49 9.69
C THR A 156 -16.21 0.15 9.99
N LYS A 157 -15.89 -0.93 9.26
CA LYS A 157 -16.42 -2.28 9.55
C LYS A 157 -15.91 -2.90 10.86
N ARG A 158 -14.80 -2.44 11.42
CA ARG A 158 -14.19 -2.99 12.66
C ARG A 158 -14.57 -2.18 13.90
N TYR A 159 -14.95 -0.93 13.72
CA TYR A 159 -15.27 -0.01 14.79
C TYR A 159 -16.77 0.31 14.76
N GLU A 160 -17.56 -0.34 15.62
CA GLU A 160 -18.87 0.17 16.08
C GLU A 160 -18.71 1.47 16.90
N TYR A 161 -17.77 2.35 16.53
CA TYR A 161 -17.67 3.68 17.10
C TYR A 161 -18.59 4.62 16.33
N GLN A 162 -19.78 4.79 16.89
CA GLN A 162 -20.79 5.82 16.57
C GLN A 162 -20.19 7.24 16.41
N TYR A 163 -18.96 7.49 16.85
CA TYR A 163 -18.26 8.79 16.76
C TYR A 163 -17.34 8.96 15.54
N TYR A 164 -16.77 7.89 14.96
CA TYR A 164 -15.89 8.00 13.78
C TYR A 164 -16.69 8.11 12.48
N VAL A 165 -17.86 7.47 12.41
CA VAL A 165 -18.78 7.60 11.27
C VAL A 165 -19.34 9.02 11.19
N ILE A 166 -19.63 9.67 12.32
CA ILE A 166 -20.01 11.10 12.36
C ILE A 166 -18.86 11.99 11.88
N PHE A 167 -17.61 11.64 12.19
CA PHE A 167 -16.46 12.42 11.72
C PHE A 167 -16.27 12.25 10.20
N VAL A 168 -16.29 11.04 9.66
CA VAL A 168 -16.14 10.80 8.20
C VAL A 168 -17.31 11.38 7.40
N LEU A 169 -18.54 11.31 7.90
CA LEU A 169 -19.72 11.92 7.26
C LEU A 169 -19.77 13.46 7.38
N LYS A 170 -18.97 14.08 8.24
CA LYS A 170 -18.87 15.55 8.33
C LYS A 170 -17.97 16.18 7.25
N TYR A 171 -17.20 15.37 6.53
CA TYR A 171 -16.25 15.82 5.49
C TYR A 171 -16.65 15.34 4.07
N ILE A 172 -17.86 14.82 3.91
CA ILE A 172 -18.57 14.63 2.64
C ILE A 172 -19.70 15.66 2.61
#